data_AF-A0A1K1LUL8-F1
#
_entry.id   AF-A0A1K1LUL8-F1
#
_cell.length_a   1.000
_cell.length_b   1.000
_cell.length_c   1.000
_cell.angle_alpha   90.00
_cell.angle_beta   90.00
_cell.angle_gamma   90.00
#
_symmetry.space_group_name_H-M   'P 1'
#
loop_
_entity.id
_entity.type
_entity.pdbx_description
1 polymer ?
#
loop_
_entity_poly.entity_id
_entity_poly.type
_entity_poly.pdbx_seq_one_letter_code
_entity_poly.pdbx_strand_id
1 'polypeptide(L)'
;MDNGYLCFGDFEFTCGGNITRDTCELLSVGIVICDSSYKIVKTFYCTARPAVQPKMTKQCVKLTKLVQQDIYNSPDSNDVMKIVCDLMKNYGCEDICVWGNFDIHGLYADCKMHRKRHKDNTYVRFAADSIVDIQQQLTKRLGLPEAVNIAELSGVFGFVPRNGTYHNAFNDAMGLYEIHRGAYMTDFRNNAKLAELTNVRIARREAQKQRAAERRREIALSVSLFEVEQEYLGSFAENEREAERDRLLAHRYTILNYLKNHPDEKDYVLVAYKQPLRFKIVAGSVYSEDKSQGCIYKSRLTKETFAPVLIDFLRLKEEEAVTL
;
A
#
# COMPACT_ATOMS: atom_id res chain seq x y z
N MET A 1 12.84 -9.67 -28.31
CA MET A 1 11.99 -8.47 -28.22
C MET A 1 12.12 -7.80 -29.56
N ASP A 2 11.12 -7.97 -30.41
CA ASP A 2 11.02 -7.30 -31.71
C ASP A 2 11.05 -5.78 -31.51
N ASN A 3 11.43 -5.03 -32.56
CA ASN A 3 11.67 -3.57 -32.61
C ASN A 3 10.56 -2.67 -32.00
N GLY A 4 10.35 -2.71 -30.69
CA GLY A 4 9.32 -1.97 -29.98
C GLY A 4 9.85 -0.71 -29.32
N TYR A 5 9.02 0.34 -29.32
CA TYR A 5 9.22 1.52 -28.49
C TYR A 5 8.55 1.33 -27.13
N LEU A 6 9.17 1.83 -26.07
CA LEU A 6 8.59 1.88 -24.73
C LEU A 6 8.07 3.28 -24.45
N CYS A 7 6.89 3.39 -23.85
CA CYS A 7 6.27 4.64 -23.44
C CYS A 7 6.15 4.67 -21.91
N PHE A 8 6.78 5.64 -21.27
CA PHE A 8 6.69 5.90 -19.84
C PHE A 8 5.85 7.15 -19.61
N GLY A 9 4.94 7.09 -18.66
CA GLY A 9 4.05 8.19 -18.34
C GLY A 9 3.92 8.44 -16.84
N ASP A 10 3.51 9.66 -16.51
CA ASP A 10 3.03 10.06 -15.20
C ASP A 10 1.99 11.17 -15.37
N PHE A 11 1.04 11.25 -14.43
CA PHE A 11 -0.12 12.14 -14.52
C PHE A 11 -0.38 12.80 -13.16
N GLU A 12 -0.57 14.12 -13.19
CA GLU A 12 -0.95 14.87 -12.00
C GLU A 12 -2.45 15.17 -12.04
N PHE A 13 -3.10 15.06 -10.88
CA PHE A 13 -4.55 15.22 -10.75
C PHE A 13 -4.94 16.25 -9.70
N THR A 14 -6.15 16.79 -9.82
CA THR A 14 -6.74 17.63 -8.78
C THR A 14 -6.83 16.85 -7.45
N CYS A 15 -6.51 17.51 -6.33
CA CYS A 15 -6.54 16.87 -5.02
C CYS A 15 -6.84 17.88 -3.88
N GLY A 16 -7.19 17.35 -2.70
CA GLY A 16 -7.47 18.12 -1.49
C GLY A 16 -8.89 18.68 -1.40
N GLY A 17 -9.25 19.22 -0.23
CA GLY A 17 -10.63 19.69 0.02
C GLY A 17 -11.65 18.55 -0.10
N ASN A 18 -12.70 18.76 -0.90
CA ASN A 18 -13.75 17.76 -1.14
C ASN A 18 -13.47 16.86 -2.36
N ILE A 19 -12.27 16.93 -2.93
CA ILE A 19 -11.87 16.13 -4.09
C ILE A 19 -11.49 14.74 -3.62
N THR A 20 -12.24 13.74 -4.07
CA THR A 20 -11.96 12.33 -3.78
C THR A 20 -11.29 11.65 -4.97
N ARG A 21 -10.84 10.40 -4.76
CA ARG A 21 -10.29 9.55 -5.83
C ARG A 21 -11.26 9.35 -7.00
N ASP A 22 -12.57 9.47 -6.78
CA ASP A 22 -13.60 9.28 -7.80
C ASP A 22 -14.07 10.58 -8.47
N THR A 23 -13.46 11.71 -8.10
CA THR A 23 -13.82 13.05 -8.61
C THR A 23 -12.61 13.88 -9.00
N CYS A 24 -11.40 13.34 -8.93
CA CYS A 24 -10.22 14.04 -9.40
C CYS A 24 -10.19 14.13 -10.94
N GLU A 25 -9.49 15.13 -11.45
CA GLU A 25 -9.41 15.47 -12.87
C GLU A 25 -7.96 15.72 -13.25
N LEU A 26 -7.61 15.48 -14.52
CA LEU A 26 -6.23 15.61 -15.00
C LEU A 26 -5.78 17.08 -14.98
N LEU A 27 -4.57 17.34 -14.47
CA LEU A 27 -3.91 18.64 -14.44
C LEU A 27 -2.67 18.72 -15.29
N SER A 28 -1.91 17.63 -15.42
CA SER A 28 -0.79 17.57 -16.36
C SER A 28 -0.41 16.13 -16.67
N VAL A 29 0.21 15.93 -17.83
CA VAL A 29 0.76 14.66 -18.27
C VAL A 29 2.20 14.85 -18.71
N GLY A 30 3.06 13.87 -18.39
CA GLY A 30 4.40 13.74 -18.92
C GLY A 30 4.56 12.39 -19.61
N ILE A 31 5.19 12.37 -20.79
CA ILE A 31 5.45 11.17 -21.57
C ILE A 31 6.91 11.15 -22.03
N VAL A 32 7.53 9.98 -21.93
CA VAL A 32 8.87 9.68 -22.44
C VAL A 32 8.80 8.42 -23.28
N ILE A 33 9.17 8.52 -24.56
CA ILE A 33 9.24 7.37 -25.47
C ILE A 33 10.69 7.11 -25.85
N CYS A 34 11.13 5.87 -25.70
CA CYS A 34 12.45 5.43 -26.13
C CYS A 34 12.39 4.20 -27.02
N ASP A 35 13.40 4.03 -27.88
CA ASP A 35 13.58 2.80 -28.65
C ASP A 35 14.15 1.65 -27.78
N SER A 36 14.36 0.49 -28.41
CA SER A 36 14.90 -0.70 -27.76
C SER A 36 16.33 -0.53 -27.23
N SER A 37 17.07 0.48 -27.70
CA SER A 37 18.39 0.85 -27.18
C SER A 37 18.31 1.85 -26.02
N TYR A 38 17.10 2.17 -25.56
CA TYR A 38 16.79 3.22 -24.58
C TYR A 38 17.17 4.63 -25.03
N LYS A 39 17.36 4.86 -26.33
CA LYS A 39 17.51 6.22 -26.84
C LYS A 39 16.14 6.89 -26.83
N ILE A 40 16.03 7.99 -26.12
CA ILE A 40 14.80 8.79 -26.09
C ILE A 40 14.55 9.37 -27.49
N VAL A 41 13.41 9.02 -28.08
CA VAL A 41 12.99 9.50 -29.40
C VAL A 41 11.91 10.57 -29.30
N LYS A 42 11.17 10.61 -28.17
CA LYS A 42 10.17 11.63 -27.93
C LYS A 42 10.01 11.91 -26.44
N THR A 43 9.79 13.18 -26.15
CA THR A 43 9.26 13.63 -24.86
C THR A 43 8.04 14.52 -25.11
N PHE A 44 7.11 14.51 -24.18
CA PHE A 44 5.93 15.37 -24.21
C PHE A 44 5.55 15.75 -22.78
N TYR A 45 5.15 17.01 -22.61
CA TYR A 45 4.60 17.52 -21.37
C TYR A 45 3.52 18.54 -21.71
N CYS A 46 2.38 18.44 -21.03
CA CYS A 46 1.30 19.40 -21.20
C CYS A 46 0.45 19.48 -19.93
N THR A 47 0.01 20.68 -19.59
CA THR A 47 -1.02 20.90 -18.57
C THR A 47 -2.41 20.72 -19.20
N ALA A 48 -3.38 20.29 -18.39
CA ALA A 48 -4.76 20.06 -18.78
C ALA A 48 -5.70 20.85 -17.85
N ARG A 49 -6.80 21.35 -18.41
CA ARG A 49 -7.82 22.08 -17.66
C ARG A 49 -8.93 21.12 -17.21
N PRO A 50 -9.19 20.98 -15.90
CA PRO A 50 -10.31 20.20 -15.39
C PRO A 50 -11.66 20.70 -15.92
N ALA A 51 -12.60 19.79 -16.17
CA ALA A 51 -13.92 20.10 -16.69
C ALA A 51 -14.91 20.58 -15.60
N VAL A 52 -14.76 20.10 -14.35
CA VAL A 52 -15.66 20.37 -13.22
C VAL A 52 -15.00 21.26 -12.17
N GLN A 53 -13.74 21.03 -11.84
CA GLN A 53 -13.01 21.67 -10.74
C GLN A 53 -11.78 22.46 -11.24
N PRO A 54 -11.96 23.52 -12.04
CA PRO A 54 -10.86 24.22 -12.69
C PRO A 54 -9.96 25.01 -11.73
N LYS A 55 -10.40 25.22 -10.48
CA LYS A 55 -9.63 25.91 -9.44
C LYS A 55 -8.90 24.90 -8.56
N MET A 56 -7.57 24.91 -8.62
CA MET A 56 -6.71 24.08 -7.79
C MET A 56 -6.82 24.49 -6.31
N THR A 57 -6.78 23.48 -5.44
CA THR A 57 -6.69 23.70 -3.99
C THR A 57 -5.27 24.12 -3.61
N LYS A 58 -5.11 24.75 -2.44
CA LYS A 58 -3.77 25.08 -1.89
C LYS A 58 -2.88 23.82 -1.75
N GLN A 59 -3.48 22.69 -1.39
CA GLN A 59 -2.79 21.42 -1.28
C GLN A 59 -2.25 20.98 -2.64
N CYS A 60 -3.09 21.04 -3.67
CA CYS A 60 -2.73 20.67 -5.04
C CYS A 60 -1.57 21.55 -5.56
N VAL A 61 -1.66 22.88 -5.43
CA VAL A 61 -0.57 23.80 -5.82
C VAL A 61 0.72 23.50 -5.06
N LYS A 62 0.64 23.22 -3.75
CA LYS A 62 1.83 22.91 -2.94
C LYS A 62 2.49 21.60 -3.39
N LEU A 63 1.67 20.61 -3.77
CA LEU A 63 2.14 19.30 -4.22
C LEU A 63 2.80 19.41 -5.60
N THR A 64 2.05 19.87 -6.60
CA THR A 64 2.45 19.79 -8.02
C THR A 64 3.32 20.96 -8.50
N LYS A 65 3.36 22.05 -7.72
CA LYS A 65 3.96 23.35 -8.10
C LYS A 65 3.36 23.99 -9.34
N LEU A 66 2.26 23.47 -9.87
CA LEU A 66 1.55 24.06 -11.00
C LEU A 66 0.96 25.41 -10.60
N VAL A 67 0.96 26.35 -11.53
CA VAL A 67 0.37 27.67 -11.33
C VAL A 67 -1.06 27.68 -11.87
N GLN A 68 -1.98 28.28 -11.13
CA GLN A 68 -3.40 28.33 -11.51
C GLN A 68 -3.63 28.94 -12.89
N GLN A 69 -2.82 29.92 -13.27
CA GLN A 69 -2.91 30.57 -14.57
C GLN A 69 -2.57 29.60 -15.72
N ASP A 70 -1.61 28.70 -15.51
CA ASP A 70 -1.26 27.69 -16.52
C ASP A 70 -2.45 26.76 -16.76
N ILE A 71 -3.10 26.28 -15.69
CA ILE A 71 -4.28 25.41 -15.77
C ILE A 71 -5.46 26.11 -16.45
N TYR A 72 -5.67 27.40 -16.23
CA TYR A 72 -6.72 28.14 -16.93
C TYR A 72 -6.48 28.28 -18.42
N ASN A 73 -5.21 28.39 -18.82
CA ASN A 73 -4.77 28.50 -20.20
C ASN A 73 -4.60 27.13 -20.89
N SER A 74 -4.69 26.03 -20.14
CA SER A 74 -4.57 24.68 -20.67
C SER A 74 -5.73 24.28 -21.57
N PRO A 75 -5.48 23.40 -22.57
CA PRO A 75 -6.53 22.70 -23.30
C PRO A 75 -7.36 21.80 -22.39
N ASP A 76 -8.47 21.29 -22.91
CA ASP A 76 -9.22 20.23 -22.24
C ASP A 76 -8.38 18.96 -22.07
N SER A 77 -8.57 18.19 -21.01
CA SER A 77 -7.78 16.97 -20.80
C SER A 77 -7.96 15.96 -21.93
N ASN A 78 -9.15 15.87 -22.54
CA ASN A 78 -9.39 15.01 -23.70
C ASN A 78 -8.58 15.44 -24.94
N ASP A 79 -8.41 16.74 -25.17
CA ASP A 79 -7.57 17.26 -26.26
C ASP A 79 -6.10 16.99 -26.01
N VAL A 80 -5.65 17.10 -24.76
CA VAL A 80 -4.28 16.74 -24.35
C VAL A 80 -4.03 15.25 -24.55
N MET A 81 -4.96 14.39 -24.12
CA MET A 81 -4.85 12.94 -24.27
C MET A 81 -4.90 12.49 -25.73
N LYS A 82 -5.59 13.23 -26.61
CA LYS A 82 -5.54 12.98 -28.06
C LYS A 82 -4.10 13.00 -28.58
N ILE A 83 -3.31 13.99 -28.17
CA ILE A 83 -1.90 14.10 -28.56
C ILE A 83 -1.12 12.89 -28.05
N VAL A 84 -1.36 12.46 -26.81
CA VAL A 84 -0.72 11.25 -26.25
C VAL A 84 -1.08 10.00 -27.05
N CYS A 85 -2.36 9.81 -27.39
CA CYS A 85 -2.81 8.68 -28.21
C CYS A 85 -2.17 8.70 -29.61
N ASP A 86 -2.05 9.88 -30.23
CA ASP A 86 -1.38 10.04 -31.52
C ASP A 86 0.11 9.70 -31.43
N LEU A 87 0.79 10.08 -30.33
CA LEU A 87 2.18 9.66 -30.08
C LEU A 87 2.29 8.15 -29.95
N MET A 88 1.44 7.51 -29.14
CA MET A 88 1.43 6.05 -29.00
C MET A 88 1.27 5.36 -30.35
N LYS A 89 0.32 5.82 -31.16
CA LYS A 89 0.09 5.30 -32.51
C LYS A 89 1.30 5.49 -33.43
N ASN A 90 1.93 6.68 -33.41
CA ASN A 90 3.08 6.99 -34.26
C ASN A 90 4.31 6.13 -33.96
N TYR A 91 4.48 5.72 -32.69
CA TYR A 91 5.58 4.88 -32.26
C TYR A 91 5.19 3.41 -32.07
N GLY A 92 3.94 3.02 -32.35
CA GLY A 92 3.46 1.66 -32.17
C GLY A 92 3.52 1.19 -30.70
N CYS A 93 3.38 2.11 -29.74
CA CYS A 93 3.29 1.76 -28.32
C CYS A 93 1.86 1.34 -28.00
N GLU A 94 1.69 0.15 -27.42
CA GLU A 94 0.39 -0.35 -26.95
C GLU A 94 0.09 0.12 -25.52
N ASP A 95 1.13 0.20 -24.69
CA ASP A 95 1.03 0.50 -23.26
C ASP A 95 1.71 1.83 -22.89
N ILE A 96 1.18 2.49 -21.86
CA ILE A 96 1.86 3.56 -21.10
C ILE A 96 2.29 2.97 -19.75
N CYS A 97 3.58 2.75 -19.57
CA CYS A 97 4.13 2.29 -18.31
C CYS A 97 4.11 3.41 -17.25
N VAL A 98 3.53 3.14 -16.08
CA VAL A 98 3.44 4.08 -14.95
C VAL A 98 4.01 3.48 -13.66
N TRP A 99 4.19 4.31 -12.62
CA TRP A 99 4.71 3.89 -11.31
C TRP A 99 3.63 3.91 -10.22
N GLY A 100 2.87 2.81 -10.13
CA GLY A 100 1.74 2.67 -9.21
C GLY A 100 0.39 2.79 -9.92
N ASN A 101 -0.68 2.45 -9.22
CA ASN A 101 -2.00 2.31 -9.84
C ASN A 101 -2.86 3.58 -9.84
N PHE A 102 -2.37 4.70 -9.29
CA PHE A 102 -3.21 5.88 -9.10
C PHE A 102 -3.62 6.50 -10.44
N ASP A 103 -2.74 6.50 -11.44
CA ASP A 103 -3.01 7.08 -12.77
C ASP A 103 -4.21 6.46 -13.46
N ILE A 104 -4.35 5.13 -13.38
CA ILE A 104 -5.51 4.39 -13.90
C ILE A 104 -6.80 4.93 -13.27
N HIS A 105 -6.81 5.03 -11.95
CA HIS A 105 -7.98 5.53 -11.22
C HIS A 105 -8.24 7.01 -11.52
N GLY A 106 -7.20 7.83 -11.61
CA GLY A 106 -7.29 9.26 -11.88
C GLY A 106 -7.89 9.55 -13.25
N LEU A 107 -7.43 8.86 -14.31
CA LEU A 107 -7.98 9.03 -15.66
C LEU A 107 -9.43 8.54 -15.77
N TYR A 108 -9.80 7.45 -15.09
CA TYR A 108 -11.21 7.04 -15.05
C TYR A 108 -12.11 8.01 -14.28
N ALA A 109 -11.59 8.63 -13.21
CA ALA A 109 -12.28 9.71 -12.52
C ALA A 109 -12.45 10.94 -13.42
N ASP A 110 -11.41 11.30 -14.19
CA ASP A 110 -11.47 12.39 -15.17
C ASP A 110 -12.52 12.10 -16.26
N CYS A 111 -12.57 10.87 -16.79
CA CYS A 111 -13.63 10.43 -17.70
C CYS A 111 -15.03 10.62 -17.10
N LYS A 112 -15.21 10.30 -15.80
CA LYS A 112 -16.48 10.47 -15.09
C LYS A 112 -16.84 11.95 -14.98
N MET A 113 -15.87 12.84 -14.75
CA MET A 113 -16.13 14.28 -14.68
C MET A 113 -16.47 14.88 -16.05
N HIS A 114 -15.83 14.42 -17.13
CA HIS A 114 -16.20 14.78 -18.51
C HIS A 114 -17.66 14.39 -18.81
N ARG A 115 -18.07 13.17 -18.47
CA ARG A 115 -19.46 12.72 -18.64
C ARG A 115 -20.45 13.59 -17.87
N LYS A 116 -20.13 14.02 -16.64
CA LYS A 116 -20.98 14.95 -15.87
C LYS A 116 -21.16 16.32 -16.54
N ARG A 117 -20.22 16.73 -17.39
CA ARG A 117 -20.28 17.99 -18.16
C ARG A 117 -20.71 17.79 -19.60
N HIS A 118 -21.16 16.58 -19.97
CA HIS A 118 -21.52 16.21 -21.35
C HIS A 118 -20.38 16.46 -22.36
N LYS A 119 -19.13 16.22 -21.95
CA LYS A 119 -17.94 16.37 -22.80
C LYS A 119 -17.45 15.01 -23.32
N ASP A 120 -16.84 15.04 -24.50
CA ASP A 120 -16.10 13.90 -25.02
C ASP A 120 -14.96 13.51 -24.07
N ASN A 121 -14.72 12.21 -23.92
CA ASN A 121 -13.65 11.63 -23.11
C ASN A 121 -12.99 10.44 -23.82
N THR A 122 -13.18 10.31 -25.13
CA THR A 122 -12.69 9.17 -25.93
C THR A 122 -11.19 8.94 -25.74
N TYR A 123 -10.39 10.00 -25.77
CA TYR A 123 -8.94 9.88 -25.66
C TYR A 123 -8.46 9.70 -24.23
N VAL A 124 -9.12 10.33 -23.25
CA VAL A 124 -8.86 10.06 -21.82
C VAL A 124 -9.14 8.61 -21.50
N ARG A 125 -10.25 8.07 -22.01
CA ARG A 125 -10.65 6.68 -21.82
C ARG A 125 -9.65 5.72 -22.46
N PHE A 126 -9.26 5.99 -23.70
CA PHE A 126 -8.24 5.20 -24.39
C PHE A 126 -6.92 5.17 -23.60
N ALA A 127 -6.43 6.34 -23.19
CA ALA A 127 -5.21 6.42 -22.37
C ALA A 127 -5.35 5.63 -21.05
N ALA A 128 -6.49 5.71 -20.36
CA ALA A 128 -6.74 4.95 -19.14
C ALA A 128 -6.71 3.43 -19.36
N ASP A 129 -7.29 2.96 -20.47
CA ASP A 129 -7.32 1.55 -20.84
C ASP A 129 -5.94 1.04 -21.31
N SER A 130 -5.01 1.93 -21.68
CA SER A 130 -3.63 1.63 -22.09
C SER A 130 -2.59 1.72 -20.98
N ILE A 131 -2.94 2.09 -19.75
CA ILE A 131 -1.95 2.18 -18.66
C ILE A 131 -1.58 0.79 -18.13
N VAL A 132 -0.28 0.56 -17.96
CA VAL A 132 0.26 -0.62 -17.27
C VAL A 132 1.12 -0.18 -16.09
N ASP A 133 0.73 -0.60 -14.87
CA ASP A 133 1.53 -0.39 -13.67
C ASP A 133 2.68 -1.41 -13.61
N ILE A 134 3.91 -0.92 -13.74
CA ILE A 134 5.13 -1.73 -13.72
C ILE A 134 5.87 -1.71 -12.38
N GLN A 135 5.31 -1.05 -11.34
CA GLN A 135 5.97 -0.87 -10.05
C GLN A 135 6.32 -2.20 -9.39
N GLN A 136 5.39 -3.15 -9.33
CA GLN A 136 5.64 -4.45 -8.68
C GLN A 136 6.69 -5.26 -9.44
N GLN A 137 6.63 -5.25 -10.78
CA GLN A 137 7.59 -5.95 -11.64
C GLN A 137 9.00 -5.41 -11.43
N LEU A 138 9.17 -4.08 -11.45
CA LEU A 138 10.46 -3.43 -11.23
C LEU A 138 10.96 -3.61 -9.79
N THR A 139 10.09 -3.50 -8.79
CA THR A 139 10.43 -3.74 -7.38
C THR A 139 11.03 -5.15 -7.21
N LYS A 140 10.38 -6.17 -7.78
CA LYS A 140 10.87 -7.55 -7.75
C LYS A 140 12.19 -7.71 -8.52
N ARG A 141 12.29 -7.12 -9.72
CA ARG A 141 13.50 -7.19 -10.55
C ARG A 141 14.72 -6.60 -9.85
N LEU A 142 14.54 -5.50 -9.14
CA LEU A 142 15.59 -4.79 -8.40
C LEU A 142 15.90 -5.42 -7.03
N GLY A 143 15.19 -6.47 -6.62
CA GLY A 143 15.42 -7.14 -5.34
C GLY A 143 15.00 -6.32 -4.12
N LEU A 144 14.12 -5.33 -4.30
CA LEU A 144 13.67 -4.45 -3.23
C LEU A 144 12.63 -5.17 -2.36
N PRO A 145 12.69 -5.04 -1.01
CA PRO A 145 11.77 -5.71 -0.10
C PRO A 145 10.34 -5.14 -0.16
N GLU A 146 10.19 -3.91 -0.64
CA GLU A 146 8.94 -3.17 -0.81
C GLU A 146 9.12 -2.07 -1.86
N ALA A 147 8.01 -1.53 -2.36
CA ALA A 147 8.03 -0.44 -3.33
C ALA A 147 8.70 0.82 -2.75
N VAL A 148 9.40 1.54 -3.62
CA VAL A 148 10.11 2.77 -3.30
C VAL A 148 9.45 3.93 -4.03
N ASN A 149 9.42 5.11 -3.43
CA ASN A 149 8.92 6.28 -4.15
C ASN A 149 9.84 6.60 -5.35
N ILE A 150 9.26 7.14 -6.42
CA ILE A 150 9.98 7.35 -7.67
C ILE A 150 11.19 8.27 -7.52
N ALA A 151 11.09 9.25 -6.62
CA ALA A 151 12.16 10.22 -6.37
C ALA A 151 13.43 9.57 -5.83
N GLU A 152 13.28 8.78 -4.77
CA GLU A 152 14.39 8.08 -4.13
C GLU A 152 15.00 7.02 -5.06
N LEU A 153 14.16 6.24 -5.76
CA LEU A 153 14.66 5.16 -6.62
C LEU A 153 15.32 5.68 -7.90
N SER A 154 14.78 6.72 -8.53
CA SER A 154 15.41 7.34 -9.70
C SER A 154 16.76 7.98 -9.35
N GLY A 155 16.90 8.55 -8.15
CA GLY A 155 18.17 9.07 -7.63
C GLY A 155 19.26 8.00 -7.46
N VAL A 156 18.90 6.74 -7.18
CA VAL A 156 19.84 5.61 -7.16
C VAL A 156 20.48 5.38 -8.53
N PHE A 157 19.75 5.66 -9.61
CA PHE A 157 20.23 5.60 -10.99
C PHE A 157 20.77 6.95 -11.49
N GLY A 158 20.96 7.91 -10.60
CA GLY A 158 21.60 9.20 -10.90
C GLY A 158 20.69 10.24 -11.53
N PHE A 159 19.37 10.00 -11.57
CA PHE A 159 18.43 10.99 -12.07
C PHE A 159 18.30 12.16 -11.08
N VAL A 160 18.26 13.38 -11.65
CA VAL A 160 17.96 14.60 -10.92
C VAL A 160 16.87 15.33 -11.71
N PRO A 161 15.71 15.64 -11.09
CA PRO A 161 14.61 16.29 -11.79
C PRO A 161 14.98 17.70 -12.21
N ARG A 162 14.40 18.16 -13.33
CA ARG A 162 14.58 19.55 -13.77
C ARG A 162 14.00 20.49 -12.72
N ASN A 163 14.76 21.51 -12.35
CA ASN A 163 14.41 22.47 -11.29
C ASN A 163 14.14 21.82 -9.92
N GLY A 164 14.66 20.61 -9.67
CA GLY A 164 14.62 19.96 -8.35
C GLY A 164 13.23 19.50 -7.89
N THR A 165 12.22 19.46 -8.76
CA THR A 165 10.83 19.28 -8.36
C THR A 165 10.26 17.93 -8.82
N TYR A 166 9.95 17.05 -7.86
CA TYR A 166 9.07 15.88 -8.04
C TYR A 166 7.60 16.29 -7.82
N HIS A 167 6.65 15.43 -8.22
CA HIS A 167 5.25 15.80 -8.46
C HIS A 167 5.11 16.76 -9.64
N ASN A 168 5.92 16.50 -10.66
CA ASN A 168 5.82 17.12 -11.96
C ASN A 168 5.81 15.98 -12.96
N ALA A 169 4.69 15.83 -13.65
CA ALA A 169 4.43 14.69 -14.52
C ALA A 169 5.57 14.36 -15.49
N PHE A 170 6.29 15.36 -16.01
CA PHE A 170 7.42 15.10 -16.88
C PHE A 170 8.66 14.58 -16.14
N ASN A 171 8.99 15.17 -14.99
CA ASN A 171 10.12 14.72 -14.18
C ASN A 171 9.88 13.31 -13.63
N ASP A 172 8.66 12.99 -13.23
CA ASP A 172 8.30 11.66 -12.73
C ASP A 172 8.32 10.61 -13.85
N ALA A 173 7.79 10.91 -15.05
CA ALA A 173 7.93 10.05 -16.22
C ALA A 173 9.40 9.80 -16.61
N MET A 174 10.26 10.82 -16.54
CA MET A 174 11.70 10.67 -16.74
C MET A 174 12.35 9.83 -15.63
N GLY A 175 11.94 10.02 -14.38
CA GLY A 175 12.39 9.20 -13.26
C GLY A 175 12.07 7.72 -13.47
N LEU A 176 10.86 7.41 -13.96
CA LEU A 176 10.47 6.04 -14.29
C LEU A 176 11.31 5.46 -15.42
N TYR A 177 11.51 6.22 -16.50
CA TYR A 177 12.38 5.82 -17.61
C TYR A 177 13.81 5.50 -17.11
N GLU A 178 14.38 6.32 -16.23
CA GLU A 178 15.72 6.12 -15.67
C GLU A 178 15.80 4.86 -14.78
N ILE A 179 14.77 4.60 -13.97
CA ILE A 179 14.66 3.37 -13.17
C ILE A 179 14.60 2.15 -14.09
N HIS A 180 13.75 2.19 -15.11
CA HIS A 180 13.59 1.09 -16.06
C HIS A 180 14.89 0.85 -16.84
N ARG A 181 15.53 1.91 -17.36
CA ARG A 181 16.83 1.80 -18.02
C ARG A 181 17.88 1.21 -17.08
N GLY A 182 17.96 1.69 -15.85
CA GLY A 182 18.84 1.17 -14.81
C GLY A 182 18.66 -0.33 -14.59
N ALA A 183 17.41 -0.78 -14.45
CA ALA A 183 17.08 -2.17 -14.21
C ALA A 183 17.41 -3.11 -15.39
N TYR A 184 17.45 -2.62 -16.64
CA TYR A 184 17.60 -3.47 -17.82
C TYR A 184 18.91 -3.29 -18.59
N MET A 185 19.56 -2.13 -18.49
CA MET A 185 20.73 -1.76 -19.29
C MET A 185 22.01 -1.60 -18.48
N THR A 186 21.95 -1.71 -17.15
CA THR A 186 23.12 -1.55 -16.28
C THR A 186 23.35 -2.79 -15.42
N ASP A 187 24.56 -2.91 -14.88
CA ASP A 187 24.87 -3.89 -13.83
C ASP A 187 24.40 -3.39 -12.46
N PHE A 188 23.08 -3.23 -12.32
CA PHE A 188 22.45 -2.66 -11.12
C PHE A 188 22.73 -3.49 -9.86
N ARG A 189 23.11 -4.77 -9.99
CA ARG A 189 23.47 -5.64 -8.86
C ARG A 189 24.71 -5.15 -8.13
N ASN A 190 25.61 -4.46 -8.83
CA ASN A 190 26.81 -3.85 -8.26
C ASN A 190 26.61 -2.36 -7.95
N ASN A 191 25.38 -1.84 -7.99
CA ASN A 191 25.08 -0.46 -7.61
C ASN A 191 25.06 -0.32 -6.07
N ALA A 192 26.10 0.31 -5.52
CA ALA A 192 26.24 0.53 -4.07
C ALA A 192 25.05 1.30 -3.46
N LYS A 193 24.50 2.30 -4.18
CA LYS A 193 23.34 3.07 -3.70
C LYS A 193 22.09 2.19 -3.61
N LEU A 194 21.89 1.27 -4.55
CA LEU A 194 20.77 0.32 -4.51
C LEU A 194 20.93 -0.67 -3.36
N ALA A 195 22.14 -1.17 -3.12
CA ALA A 195 22.44 -2.07 -2.02
C ALA A 195 22.18 -1.38 -0.66
N GLU A 196 22.66 -0.15 -0.49
CA GLU A 196 22.40 0.66 0.71
C GLU A 196 20.89 0.89 0.92
N LEU A 197 20.19 1.33 -0.13
CA LEU A 197 18.74 1.55 -0.13
C LEU A 197 17.96 0.31 0.35
N THR A 198 18.39 -0.87 -0.14
CA THR A 198 17.80 -2.16 0.18
C THR A 198 18.04 -2.55 1.64
N ASN A 199 19.29 -2.44 2.10
CA ASN A 199 19.68 -2.80 3.46
C ASN A 199 18.99 -1.91 4.51
N VAL A 200 18.88 -0.61 4.26
CA VAL A 200 18.17 0.33 5.15
C VAL A 200 16.70 -0.09 5.32
N ARG A 201 16.06 -0.57 4.24
CA ARG A 201 14.66 -1.03 4.30
C ARG A 201 14.51 -2.37 5.01
N ILE A 202 15.40 -3.32 4.77
CA ILE A 202 15.41 -4.60 5.49
C ILE A 202 15.56 -4.33 6.99
N ALA A 203 16.56 -3.55 7.39
CA ALA A 203 16.79 -3.18 8.79
C ALA A 203 15.59 -2.44 9.40
N ARG A 204 14.95 -1.52 8.66
CA ARG A 204 13.73 -0.83 9.11
C ARG A 204 12.59 -1.82 9.35
N ARG A 205 12.36 -2.78 8.45
CA ARG A 205 11.30 -3.79 8.60
C ARG A 205 11.56 -4.71 9.76
N GLU A 206 12.81 -5.13 9.96
CA GLU A 206 13.23 -5.94 11.11
C GLU A 206 13.02 -5.17 12.42
N ALA A 207 13.45 -3.91 12.50
CA ALA A 207 13.25 -3.06 13.68
C ALA A 207 11.76 -2.83 13.97
N GLN A 208 10.92 -2.64 12.95
CA GLN A 208 9.47 -2.53 13.12
C GLN A 208 8.85 -3.83 13.64
N LYS A 209 9.30 -4.98 13.13
CA LYS A 209 8.86 -6.31 13.59
C LYS A 209 9.25 -6.53 15.05
N GLN A 210 10.48 -6.17 15.43
CA GLN A 210 10.97 -6.24 16.81
C GLN A 210 10.16 -5.35 17.74
N ARG A 211 9.99 -4.07 17.41
CA ARG A 211 9.15 -3.13 18.19
C ARG A 211 7.71 -3.61 18.34
N ALA A 212 7.14 -4.19 17.29
CA ALA A 212 5.80 -4.76 17.35
C ALA A 212 5.74 -6.00 18.28
N ALA A 213 6.76 -6.85 18.26
CA ALA A 213 6.88 -8.00 19.16
C ALA A 213 7.07 -7.56 20.62
N GLU A 214 7.94 -6.58 20.88
CA GLU A 214 8.15 -5.98 22.20
C GLU A 214 6.85 -5.39 22.75
N ARG A 215 6.14 -4.57 21.96
CA ARG A 215 4.84 -4.00 22.36
C ARG A 215 3.80 -5.08 22.67
N ARG A 216 3.76 -6.17 21.89
CA ARG A 216 2.87 -7.31 22.18
C ARG A 216 3.23 -7.96 23.51
N ARG A 217 4.51 -8.17 23.76
CA ARG A 217 5.02 -8.76 25.00
C ARG A 217 4.75 -7.88 26.21
N GLU A 218 4.97 -6.57 26.10
CA GLU A 218 4.66 -5.58 27.13
C GLU A 218 3.18 -5.64 27.53
N ILE A 219 2.27 -5.66 26.54
CA ILE A 219 0.84 -5.78 26.82
C ILE A 219 0.49 -7.14 27.41
N ALA A 220 1.05 -8.24 26.89
CA ALA A 220 0.82 -9.59 27.42
C ALA A 220 1.29 -9.75 28.88
N LEU A 221 2.31 -8.99 29.28
CA LEU A 221 2.88 -8.98 30.63
C LEU A 221 2.46 -7.77 31.46
N SER A 222 1.49 -6.97 30.99
CA SER A 222 0.97 -5.81 31.73
C SER A 222 0.24 -6.19 33.03
N VAL A 223 -0.12 -7.47 33.15
CA VAL A 223 -0.56 -8.14 34.37
C VAL A 223 0.38 -9.32 34.59
N SER A 224 0.77 -9.58 35.84
CA SER A 224 1.57 -10.77 36.21
C SER A 224 0.91 -12.06 35.73
N LEU A 225 1.72 -13.10 35.52
CA LEU A 225 1.17 -14.43 35.24
C LEU A 225 0.42 -14.97 36.45
N PHE A 226 -0.78 -15.48 36.20
CA PHE A 226 -1.60 -16.13 37.23
C PHE A 226 -1.02 -17.51 37.55
N GLU A 227 -1.34 -18.05 38.73
CA GLU A 227 -0.87 -19.38 39.16
C GLU A 227 -1.21 -20.47 38.14
N VAL A 228 -2.45 -20.50 37.65
CA VAL A 228 -2.90 -21.45 36.60
C VAL A 228 -2.08 -21.40 35.32
N GLU A 229 -1.50 -20.24 34.98
CA GLU A 229 -0.65 -20.08 33.80
C GLU A 229 0.78 -20.56 34.07
N GLN A 230 1.27 -20.37 35.29
CA GLN A 230 2.57 -20.88 35.71
C GLN A 230 2.54 -22.42 35.78
N GLU A 231 1.46 -22.98 36.32
CA GLU A 231 1.20 -24.43 36.32
C GLU A 231 1.11 -24.99 34.90
N TYR A 232 0.36 -24.31 34.01
CA TYR A 232 0.27 -24.69 32.60
C TYR A 232 1.66 -24.73 31.92
N LEU A 233 2.50 -23.71 32.13
CA LEU A 233 3.86 -23.74 31.59
C LEU A 233 4.75 -24.80 32.26
N GLY A 234 4.48 -25.11 33.53
CA GLY A 234 5.18 -26.13 34.30
C GLY A 234 4.90 -27.57 33.84
N SER A 235 3.77 -27.83 33.18
CA SER A 235 3.44 -29.15 32.66
C SER A 235 4.21 -29.56 31.41
N PHE A 236 4.90 -28.63 30.75
CA PHE A 236 5.71 -28.91 29.56
C PHE A 236 7.17 -29.23 29.91
N ALA A 237 7.76 -30.11 29.08
CA ALA A 237 9.19 -30.40 29.11
C ALA A 237 10.01 -29.12 28.85
N GLU A 238 11.25 -29.09 29.34
CA GLU A 238 12.10 -27.90 29.29
C GLU A 238 12.35 -27.40 27.85
N ASN A 239 12.50 -28.33 26.89
CA ASN A 239 12.70 -28.05 25.47
C ASN A 239 11.42 -27.55 24.75
N GLU A 240 10.24 -27.71 25.34
CA GLU A 240 8.95 -27.28 24.77
C GLU A 240 8.41 -26.00 25.43
N ARG A 241 8.83 -25.74 26.67
CA ARG A 241 8.31 -24.67 27.53
C ARG A 241 8.45 -23.27 26.93
N GLU A 242 9.51 -23.01 26.17
CA GLU A 242 9.71 -21.70 25.53
C GLU A 242 8.67 -21.44 24.42
N ALA A 243 8.42 -22.44 23.56
CA ALA A 243 7.44 -22.33 22.49
C ALA A 243 6.01 -22.17 23.05
N GLU A 244 5.66 -22.91 24.11
CA GLU A 244 4.35 -22.80 24.75
C GLU A 244 4.20 -21.49 25.54
N ARG A 245 5.29 -20.95 26.09
CA ARG A 245 5.30 -19.59 26.65
C ARG A 245 4.99 -18.55 25.59
N ASP A 246 5.63 -18.60 24.43
CA ASP A 246 5.38 -17.66 23.35
C ASP A 246 3.93 -17.73 22.87
N ARG A 247 3.39 -18.95 22.75
CA ARG A 247 2.00 -19.18 22.41
C ARG A 247 1.05 -18.62 23.47
N LEU A 248 1.29 -18.85 24.75
CA LEU A 248 0.51 -18.28 25.85
C LEU A 248 0.53 -16.75 25.78
N LEU A 249 1.71 -16.14 25.64
CA LEU A 249 1.85 -14.68 25.56
C LEU A 249 1.13 -14.08 24.35
N ALA A 250 1.10 -14.76 23.20
CA ALA A 250 0.35 -14.31 22.02
C ALA A 250 -1.16 -14.24 22.28
N HIS A 251 -1.72 -15.23 22.99
CA HIS A 251 -3.14 -15.24 23.34
C HIS A 251 -3.45 -14.27 24.49
N ARG A 252 -2.57 -14.16 25.51
CA ARG A 252 -2.65 -13.12 26.54
C ARG A 252 -2.69 -11.72 25.92
N TYR A 253 -1.82 -11.44 24.96
CA TYR A 253 -1.83 -10.18 24.21
C TYR A 253 -3.21 -9.91 23.58
N THR A 254 -3.80 -10.91 22.93
CA THR A 254 -5.11 -10.78 22.27
C THR A 254 -6.19 -10.35 23.26
N ILE A 255 -6.22 -10.98 24.44
CA ILE A 255 -7.18 -10.66 25.52
C ILE A 255 -6.89 -9.27 26.11
N LEU A 256 -5.68 -9.07 26.62
CA LEU A 256 -5.32 -7.85 27.36
C LEU A 256 -5.34 -6.60 26.47
N ASN A 257 -4.99 -6.72 25.20
CA ASN A 257 -5.13 -5.62 24.25
C ASN A 257 -6.59 -5.27 24.00
N TYR A 258 -7.51 -6.24 23.95
CA TYR A 258 -8.94 -5.96 23.79
C TYR A 258 -9.50 -5.25 25.02
N LEU A 259 -9.23 -5.79 26.21
CA LEU A 259 -9.62 -5.21 27.50
C LEU A 259 -9.10 -3.77 27.65
N LYS A 260 -7.83 -3.53 27.34
CA LYS A 260 -7.21 -2.18 27.39
C LYS A 260 -7.93 -1.16 26.51
N ASN A 261 -8.47 -1.58 25.36
CA ASN A 261 -9.19 -0.69 24.44
C ASN A 261 -10.68 -0.54 24.78
N HIS A 262 -11.18 -1.21 25.82
CA HIS A 262 -12.55 -1.10 26.32
C HIS A 262 -12.54 -0.89 27.85
N PRO A 263 -12.00 0.25 28.35
CA PRO A 263 -11.76 0.46 29.77
C PRO A 263 -13.03 0.55 30.63
N ASP A 264 -14.16 0.90 30.02
CA ASP A 264 -15.45 1.02 30.72
C ASP A 264 -16.19 -0.33 30.83
N GLU A 265 -15.74 -1.34 30.07
CA GLU A 265 -16.31 -2.67 30.09
C GLU A 265 -15.73 -3.49 31.26
N LYS A 266 -16.58 -4.26 31.94
CA LYS A 266 -16.19 -5.07 33.11
C LYS A 266 -16.36 -6.57 32.86
N ASP A 267 -17.18 -6.92 31.88
CA ASP A 267 -17.49 -8.30 31.52
C ASP A 267 -17.21 -8.51 30.03
N TYR A 268 -16.62 -9.65 29.71
CA TYR A 268 -16.28 -10.00 28.35
C TYR A 268 -16.61 -11.46 28.09
N VAL A 269 -16.76 -11.82 26.84
CA VAL A 269 -16.98 -13.20 26.40
C VAL A 269 -15.87 -13.60 25.45
N LEU A 270 -15.13 -14.64 25.80
CA LEU A 270 -14.28 -15.36 24.85
C LEU A 270 -15.15 -16.31 24.07
N VAL A 271 -15.07 -16.24 22.74
CA VAL A 271 -15.78 -17.13 21.82
C VAL A 271 -14.77 -17.76 20.88
N ALA A 272 -14.68 -19.09 20.93
CA ALA A 272 -13.74 -19.88 20.13
C ALA A 272 -14.44 -20.73 19.07
N TYR A 273 -13.82 -20.81 17.90
CA TYR A 273 -14.34 -21.50 16.72
C TYR A 273 -13.34 -22.55 16.23
N LYS A 274 -13.86 -23.64 15.68
CA LYS A 274 -13.07 -24.66 15.00
C LYS A 274 -12.69 -24.20 13.59
N GLN A 275 -11.50 -24.61 13.12
CA GLN A 275 -10.99 -24.47 11.74
C GLN A 275 -10.77 -23.03 11.18
N PRO A 276 -9.57 -22.44 11.35
CA PRO A 276 -8.54 -22.84 12.31
C PRO A 276 -9.01 -22.54 13.75
N LEU A 277 -8.51 -23.28 14.74
CA LEU A 277 -8.83 -23.01 16.13
C LEU A 277 -8.38 -21.59 16.51
N ARG A 278 -9.35 -20.72 16.75
CA ARG A 278 -9.14 -19.30 17.08
C ARG A 278 -10.24 -18.81 18.00
N PHE A 279 -9.94 -17.80 18.79
CA PHE A 279 -10.96 -17.09 19.56
C PHE A 279 -11.02 -15.61 19.21
N LYS A 280 -12.13 -15.00 19.59
CA LYS A 280 -12.32 -13.54 19.67
C LYS A 280 -12.82 -13.17 21.06
N ILE A 281 -12.56 -11.94 21.48
CA ILE A 281 -13.12 -11.35 22.69
C ILE A 281 -14.23 -10.39 22.29
N VAL A 282 -15.35 -10.44 22.99
CA VAL A 282 -16.51 -9.58 22.79
C VAL A 282 -16.84 -8.90 24.11
N ALA A 283 -17.02 -7.59 24.10
CA ALA A 283 -17.54 -6.84 25.24
C ALA A 283 -18.94 -7.35 25.64
N GLY A 284 -19.14 -7.60 26.94
CA GLY A 284 -20.36 -8.18 27.50
C GLY A 284 -21.59 -7.32 27.22
N SER A 285 -21.45 -5.99 27.25
CA SER A 285 -22.51 -5.02 26.95
C SER A 285 -23.11 -5.15 25.55
N VAL A 286 -22.33 -5.66 24.58
CA VAL A 286 -22.77 -5.85 23.19
C VAL A 286 -22.88 -7.32 22.81
N TYR A 287 -22.65 -8.25 23.74
CA TYR A 287 -22.72 -9.67 23.45
C TYR A 287 -24.18 -10.15 23.33
N SER A 288 -24.40 -11.08 22.41
CA SER A 288 -25.68 -11.72 22.14
C SER A 288 -25.42 -13.13 21.59
N GLU A 289 -26.37 -14.06 21.75
CA GLU A 289 -26.15 -15.50 21.46
C GLU A 289 -25.82 -15.78 19.98
N ASP A 290 -26.34 -14.97 19.05
CA ASP A 290 -26.00 -15.00 17.63
C ASP A 290 -24.49 -14.78 17.40
N LYS A 291 -23.82 -13.98 18.23
CA LYS A 291 -22.37 -13.73 18.12
C LYS A 291 -21.51 -14.93 18.46
N SER A 292 -22.10 -15.98 19.04
CA SER A 292 -21.46 -17.27 19.36
C SER A 292 -22.05 -18.45 18.57
N GLN A 293 -22.87 -18.19 17.55
CA GLN A 293 -23.39 -19.26 16.72
C GLN A 293 -22.23 -20.06 16.08
N GLY A 294 -22.26 -21.38 16.22
CA GLY A 294 -21.22 -22.28 15.71
C GLY A 294 -19.89 -22.24 16.47
N CYS A 295 -19.83 -21.61 17.65
CA CYS A 295 -18.66 -21.71 18.52
C CYS A 295 -18.55 -23.11 19.12
N ILE A 296 -17.31 -23.55 19.40
CA ILE A 296 -17.04 -24.81 20.11
C ILE A 296 -16.74 -24.59 21.59
N TYR A 297 -16.39 -23.37 21.97
CA TYR A 297 -16.16 -22.98 23.34
C TYR A 297 -16.54 -21.52 23.51
N LYS A 298 -17.25 -21.21 24.59
CA LYS A 298 -17.53 -19.85 25.01
C LYS A 298 -17.45 -19.77 26.52
N SER A 299 -16.85 -18.70 27.02
CA SER A 299 -16.76 -18.46 28.47
C SER A 299 -16.69 -16.97 28.76
N ARG A 300 -17.27 -16.58 29.89
CA ARG A 300 -17.22 -15.20 30.40
C ARG A 300 -15.91 -14.98 31.15
N LEU A 301 -15.34 -13.80 31.00
CA LEU A 301 -14.10 -13.40 31.66
C LEU A 301 -14.12 -11.93 32.06
N THR A 302 -13.27 -11.61 33.03
CA THR A 302 -12.93 -10.25 33.47
C THR A 302 -11.42 -10.07 33.40
N LYS A 303 -10.92 -8.89 33.78
CA LYS A 303 -9.47 -8.66 33.89
C LYS A 303 -8.81 -9.55 34.94
N GLU A 304 -9.57 -9.97 35.95
CA GLU A 304 -9.11 -10.79 37.07
C GLU A 304 -9.30 -12.29 36.81
N THR A 305 -10.16 -12.67 35.86
CA THR A 305 -10.57 -14.07 35.65
C THR A 305 -10.27 -14.63 34.25
N PHE A 306 -9.56 -13.90 33.39
CA PHE A 306 -9.29 -14.36 32.03
C PHE A 306 -8.29 -15.52 31.93
N ALA A 307 -7.40 -15.69 32.92
CA ALA A 307 -6.33 -16.67 32.85
C ALA A 307 -6.85 -18.12 32.82
N PRO A 308 -7.75 -18.57 33.72
CA PRO A 308 -8.34 -19.92 33.62
C PRO A 308 -9.04 -20.16 32.27
N VAL A 309 -9.81 -19.18 31.81
CA VAL A 309 -10.54 -19.24 30.52
C VAL A 309 -9.59 -19.37 29.34
N LEU A 310 -8.44 -18.70 29.39
CA LEU A 310 -7.39 -18.84 28.38
C LEU A 310 -6.76 -20.23 28.41
N ILE A 311 -6.45 -20.77 29.59
CA ILE A 311 -5.86 -22.11 29.72
C ILE A 311 -6.82 -23.19 29.21
N ASP A 312 -8.10 -23.09 29.52
CA ASP A 312 -9.13 -23.99 28.96
C ASP A 312 -9.10 -23.97 27.43
N PHE A 313 -9.05 -22.78 26.82
CA PHE A 313 -8.93 -22.65 25.36
C PHE A 313 -7.64 -23.29 24.81
N LEU A 314 -6.51 -23.13 25.49
CA LEU A 314 -5.24 -23.71 25.05
C LEU A 314 -5.25 -25.24 25.08
N ARG A 315 -5.88 -25.84 26.10
CA ARG A 315 -6.04 -27.30 26.23
C ARG A 315 -6.93 -27.91 25.15
N LEU A 316 -7.99 -27.21 24.72
CA LEU A 316 -8.80 -27.63 23.56
C LEU A 316 -7.95 -27.81 22.30
N LYS A 317 -6.86 -27.03 22.17
CA LYS A 317 -5.95 -27.13 21.03
C LYS A 317 -4.99 -28.32 21.13
N GLU A 318 -4.67 -28.79 22.33
CA GLU A 318 -3.84 -29.97 22.56
C GLU A 318 -4.60 -31.25 22.23
N GLU A 319 -5.88 -31.33 22.62
CA GLU A 319 -6.74 -32.47 22.30
C GLU A 319 -6.91 -32.67 20.78
N GLU A 320 -6.97 -31.59 19.99
CA GLU A 320 -6.99 -31.68 18.52
C GLU A 320 -5.66 -32.20 17.93
N ALA A 321 -4.52 -31.92 18.55
CA ALA A 321 -3.21 -32.35 18.05
C ALA A 321 -2.93 -33.85 18.30
N VAL A 322 -3.60 -34.46 19.29
CA VAL A 322 -3.48 -35.89 19.63
C VAL A 322 -4.44 -36.76 18.81
N THR A 323 -5.44 -36.17 18.17
CA THR A 323 -6.50 -36.88 17.42
C THR A 323 -6.24 -36.95 15.90
N LEU A 324 -5.07 -36.46 15.43
CA LEU A 324 -4.61 -36.46 14.03
C LEU A 324 -3.40 -37.39 13.85
#